data_AF-A0A4Z0PZK7-F1
#
_entry.id   AF-A0A4Z0PZK7-F1
#
_cell.length_a   1.000
_cell.length_b   1.000
_cell.length_c   1.000
_cell.angle_alpha   90.00
_cell.angle_beta   90.00
_cell.angle_gamma   90.00
#
_symmetry.space_group_name_H-M   'P 1'
#
loop_
_entity.id
_entity.type
_entity.pdbx_description
1 polymer ?
#
loop_
_entity_poly.entity_id
_entity_poly.type
_entity_poly.pdbx_seq_one_letter_code
_entity_poly.pdbx_strand_id
1 'polypeptide(L)'
;MLPKDLTRDLKSRLNMLAGQLQGIGKMLDAENIEPDQVLVQFKAVTNGLSSAEHLLLDEVFRKGLALQIVDVVGACPGDCQDAGRIEELRRQFPNLTESELTQKMQELREIGGRLEQHNAGLGKKR
;
A
#
# COMPACT_ATOMS: atom_id res chain seq x y z
N MET A 1 -4.85 -3.13 8.60
CA MET A 1 -5.39 -2.57 7.33
C MET A 1 -4.54 -1.36 6.94
N LEU A 2 -4.50 -0.96 5.67
CA LEU A 2 -3.80 0.26 5.27
C LEU A 2 -4.49 1.49 5.89
N PRO A 3 -3.76 2.39 6.56
CA PRO A 3 -4.34 3.60 7.13
C PRO A 3 -5.07 4.45 6.08
N LYS A 4 -6.25 4.97 6.45
CA LYS A 4 -7.05 5.83 5.57
C LYS A 4 -6.29 7.09 5.18
N ASP A 5 -5.48 7.63 6.09
CA ASP A 5 -4.69 8.83 5.84
C ASP A 5 -3.65 8.61 4.74
N LEU A 6 -3.01 7.43 4.72
CA LEU A 6 -2.04 7.09 3.66
C LEU A 6 -2.71 6.90 2.30
N THR A 7 -3.94 6.37 2.27
CA THR A 7 -4.64 6.08 1.01
C THR A 7 -5.40 7.27 0.43
N ARG A 8 -5.63 8.33 1.21
CA ARG A 8 -6.43 9.50 0.80
C ARG A 8 -5.83 10.20 -0.43
N ASP A 9 -4.54 10.51 -0.37
CA ASP A 9 -3.88 11.30 -1.41
C ASP A 9 -3.74 10.49 -2.71
N LEU A 10 -3.48 9.19 -2.60
CA LEU A 10 -3.52 8.26 -3.73
C LEU A 10 -4.90 8.21 -4.37
N LYS A 11 -5.97 8.09 -3.57
CA LYS A 11 -7.35 8.08 -4.09
C LYS A 11 -7.68 9.37 -4.85
N SER A 12 -7.23 10.52 -4.35
CA SER A 12 -7.40 11.81 -5.05
C SER A 12 -6.72 11.81 -6.42
N ARG A 13 -5.50 11.29 -6.51
CA ARG A 13 -4.77 11.17 -7.79
C ARG A 13 -5.45 10.22 -8.77
N LEU A 14 -5.92 9.07 -8.30
CA LEU A 14 -6.66 8.12 -9.15
C LEU A 14 -7.95 8.73 -9.71
N ASN A 15 -8.68 9.51 -8.92
CA ASN A 15 -9.87 10.23 -9.40
C ASN A 15 -9.53 11.26 -10.48
N MET A 16 -8.41 11.97 -10.34
CA MET A 16 -7.92 12.90 -11.37
C MET A 16 -7.59 12.16 -12.67
N LEU A 17 -6.88 11.02 -12.59
CA LEU A 17 -6.57 10.18 -13.75
C LEU A 17 -7.83 9.63 -14.43
N ALA A 18 -8.83 9.25 -13.65
CA ALA A 18 -10.13 8.82 -14.19
C ALA A 18 -10.80 9.94 -14.99
N GLY A 19 -10.75 11.18 -14.49
CA GLY A 19 -11.23 12.37 -15.22
C GLY A 19 -10.46 12.62 -16.51
N GLN A 20 -9.13 12.41 -16.51
CA GLN A 20 -8.31 12.53 -17.72
C GLN A 20 -8.64 11.45 -18.76
N LEU A 21 -8.85 10.19 -18.34
CA LEU A 21 -9.30 9.12 -19.23
C LEU A 21 -10.67 9.42 -19.86
N GLN A 22 -11.60 9.95 -19.07
CA GLN A 22 -12.89 10.42 -19.60
C GLN A 22 -12.71 11.58 -20.59
N GLY A 23 -11.78 12.50 -20.32
CA GLY A 23 -11.42 13.58 -21.22
C GLY A 23 -10.90 13.08 -22.56
N ILE A 24 -10.02 12.09 -22.55
CA ILE A 24 -9.52 11.42 -23.76
C ILE A 24 -10.67 10.79 -24.55
N GLY A 25 -11.60 10.09 -23.88
CA GLY A 25 -12.78 9.54 -24.54
C GLY A 25 -13.59 10.61 -25.28
N LYS A 26 -13.86 11.75 -24.61
CA LYS A 26 -14.55 12.89 -25.22
C LYS A 26 -13.77 13.55 -26.35
N MET A 27 -12.44 13.57 -26.28
CA MET A 27 -11.62 14.04 -27.39
C MET A 27 -11.86 13.17 -28.62
N LEU A 28 -11.92 11.85 -28.46
CA LEU A 28 -12.17 10.91 -29.57
C LEU A 28 -13.56 11.04 -30.21
N ASP A 29 -14.53 11.59 -29.48
CA ASP A 29 -15.88 11.88 -30.00
C ASP A 29 -15.97 13.20 -30.78
N ALA A 30 -14.92 14.03 -30.78
CA ALA A 30 -14.94 15.35 -31.42
C ALA A 30 -14.74 15.26 -32.95
N GLU A 31 -15.35 16.20 -33.68
CA GLU A 31 -15.27 16.22 -35.16
C GLU A 31 -13.90 16.69 -35.69
N ASN A 32 -13.17 17.50 -34.92
CA ASN A 32 -11.88 18.08 -35.32
C ASN A 32 -10.81 17.75 -34.26
N ILE A 33 -10.26 16.55 -34.35
CA ILE A 33 -9.24 16.05 -33.42
C ILE A 33 -7.86 16.24 -34.02
N GLU A 34 -6.98 16.88 -33.26
CA GLU A 34 -5.55 16.89 -33.55
C GLU A 34 -4.89 15.64 -32.93
N PRO A 35 -4.31 14.72 -33.75
CA PRO A 35 -3.78 13.45 -33.24
C PRO A 35 -2.66 13.60 -32.20
N ASP A 36 -1.86 14.66 -32.29
CA ASP A 36 -0.78 14.96 -31.35
C ASP A 36 -1.32 15.30 -29.96
N GLN A 37 -2.45 16.00 -29.86
CA GLN A 37 -3.08 16.34 -28.60
C GLN A 37 -3.59 15.10 -27.88
N VAL A 38 -4.19 14.15 -28.61
CA VAL A 38 -4.61 12.86 -28.04
C VAL A 38 -3.41 12.11 -27.50
N LEU A 39 -2.31 12.04 -28.26
CA LEU A 39 -1.08 11.38 -27.83
C LEU A 39 -0.47 12.03 -26.58
N VAL A 40 -0.51 13.36 -26.48
CA VAL A 40 -0.05 14.10 -25.30
C VAL A 40 -0.89 13.75 -24.06
N GLN A 41 -2.21 13.67 -24.18
CA GLN A 41 -3.08 13.28 -23.06
C GLN A 41 -2.83 11.83 -22.61
N PHE A 42 -2.67 10.89 -23.55
CA PHE A 42 -2.29 9.52 -23.20
C PHE A 42 -0.97 9.47 -22.43
N LYS A 43 0.06 10.19 -22.88
CA LYS A 43 1.35 10.28 -22.17
C LYS A 43 1.19 10.87 -20.76
N ALA A 44 0.34 11.89 -20.61
CA ALA A 44 0.07 12.49 -19.31
C ALA A 44 -0.57 11.49 -18.34
N VAL A 45 -1.54 10.69 -18.80
CA VAL A 45 -2.16 9.63 -17.99
C VAL A 45 -1.15 8.55 -17.62
N THR A 46 -0.33 8.08 -18.57
CA THR A 46 0.70 7.07 -18.29
C THR A 46 1.69 7.54 -17.22
N ASN A 47 2.21 8.75 -17.35
CA ASN A 47 3.13 9.33 -16.37
C ASN A 47 2.48 9.52 -15.00
N GLY A 48 1.23 9.98 -14.99
CA GLY A 48 0.46 10.15 -13.76
C GLY A 48 0.16 8.82 -13.06
N LEU A 49 -0.12 7.75 -13.82
CA LEU A 49 -0.33 6.41 -13.28
C LEU A 49 0.96 5.83 -12.69
N SER A 50 2.08 5.93 -13.39
CA SER A 50 3.39 5.52 -12.86
C SER A 50 3.76 6.27 -11.58
N SER A 51 3.46 7.58 -11.51
CA SER A 51 3.67 8.36 -10.29
C SER A 51 2.76 7.91 -9.14
N ALA A 52 1.52 7.53 -9.43
CA ALA A 52 0.57 7.01 -8.44
C ALA A 52 1.00 5.62 -7.92
N GLU A 53 1.58 4.78 -8.78
CA GLU A 53 2.16 3.50 -8.39
C GLU A 53 3.34 3.68 -7.43
N HIS A 54 4.29 4.57 -7.73
CA HIS A 54 5.39 4.88 -6.81
C HIS A 54 4.88 5.39 -5.45
N LEU A 55 3.86 6.25 -5.45
CA LEU A 55 3.22 6.72 -4.22
C LEU A 55 2.60 5.56 -3.42
N LEU A 56 1.94 4.62 -4.09
CA LEU A 56 1.38 3.43 -3.45
C LEU A 56 2.47 2.61 -2.76
N LEU A 57 3.59 2.38 -3.42
CA LEU A 57 4.67 1.54 -2.91
C LEU A 57 5.38 2.20 -1.73
N ASP A 58 5.83 3.45 -1.89
CA ASP A 58 6.66 4.11 -0.88
C ASP A 58 5.86 4.74 0.26
N GLU A 59 4.77 5.44 -0.06
CA GLU A 59 4.04 6.22 0.94
C GLU A 59 2.92 5.42 1.60
N VAL A 60 2.35 4.42 0.90
CA VAL A 60 1.24 3.63 1.44
C VAL A 60 1.74 2.28 1.97
N PHE A 61 2.44 1.49 1.15
CA PHE A 61 2.83 0.14 1.51
C PHE A 61 4.00 0.11 2.49
N ARG A 62 5.12 0.80 2.22
CA ARG A 62 6.25 0.82 3.16
C ARG A 62 5.84 1.39 4.52
N LYS A 63 5.13 2.52 4.55
CA LYS A 63 4.66 3.12 5.82
C LYS A 63 3.63 2.24 6.53
N GLY A 64 2.69 1.65 5.78
CA GLY A 64 1.72 0.70 6.34
C GLY A 64 2.40 -0.52 6.95
N LEU A 65 3.40 -1.08 6.27
CA LEU A 65 4.20 -2.19 6.75
C LEU A 65 4.99 -1.82 8.02
N ALA A 66 5.59 -0.63 8.06
CA ALA A 66 6.29 -0.13 9.25
C ALA A 66 5.35 -0.08 10.47
N LEU A 67 4.13 0.45 10.30
CA LEU A 67 3.13 0.50 11.36
C LEU A 67 2.76 -0.91 11.84
N GLN A 68 2.52 -1.85 10.90
CA GLN A 68 2.23 -3.24 11.26
C GLN A 68 3.37 -3.90 12.04
N ILE A 69 4.62 -3.62 11.69
CA ILE A 69 5.79 -4.11 12.45
C ILE A 69 5.76 -3.57 13.87
N VAL A 70 5.53 -2.26 14.05
CA VAL A 70 5.46 -1.63 15.37
C VAL A 70 4.34 -2.24 16.22
N ASP A 71 3.15 -2.44 15.63
CA ASP A 71 2.00 -3.04 16.32
C ASP A 71 2.32 -4.48 16.79
N VAL A 72 2.89 -5.29 15.90
CA VAL A 72 3.23 -6.70 16.18
C VAL A 72 4.36 -6.81 17.20
N VAL A 73 5.39 -5.94 17.12
CA VAL A 73 6.46 -5.86 18.13
C VAL A 73 5.90 -5.46 19.49
N GLY A 74 5.00 -4.46 19.54
CA GLY A 74 4.37 -4.02 20.77
C GLY A 74 3.45 -5.07 21.41
N ALA A 75 2.80 -5.91 20.58
CA ALA A 75 1.95 -6.99 21.05
C ALA A 75 2.72 -8.24 21.51
N CYS A 76 4.02 -8.35 21.18
CA CYS A 76 4.87 -9.47 21.58
C CYS A 76 5.67 -9.13 22.86
N PRO A 77 5.45 -9.83 23.98
CA PRO A 77 6.16 -9.58 25.25
C PRO A 77 7.62 -10.10 25.28
N GLY A 78 8.23 -10.38 24.12
CA GLY A 78 9.63 -10.87 24.00
C GLY A 78 9.80 -12.38 23.97
N ASP A 79 8.82 -13.16 24.42
CA ASP A 79 8.83 -14.65 24.40
C ASP A 79 7.65 -15.22 23.59
N CYS A 80 7.24 -14.51 22.53
CA CYS A 80 6.18 -14.97 21.64
C CYS A 80 6.73 -15.95 20.59
N GLN A 81 5.89 -16.88 20.14
CA GLN A 81 6.26 -17.92 19.16
C GLN A 81 6.91 -17.36 17.88
N ASP A 82 6.50 -16.17 17.45
CA ASP A 82 6.96 -15.51 16.23
C ASP A 82 8.09 -14.47 16.48
N ALA A 83 8.64 -14.36 17.70
CA ALA A 83 9.59 -13.29 18.08
C ALA A 83 10.81 -13.20 17.17
N GLY A 84 11.43 -14.34 16.84
CA GLY A 84 12.58 -14.39 15.93
C GLY A 84 12.22 -13.89 14.53
N ARG A 85 11.02 -14.23 14.04
CA ARG A 85 10.57 -13.82 12.71
C ARG A 85 10.23 -12.34 12.64
N ILE A 86 9.63 -11.79 13.70
CA ILE A 86 9.32 -10.36 13.82
C ILE A 86 10.61 -9.53 13.80
N GLU A 87 11.63 -9.94 14.54
CA GLU A 87 12.94 -9.26 14.57
C GLU A 87 13.65 -9.33 13.22
N GLU A 88 13.55 -10.47 12.53
CA GLU A 88 14.10 -10.63 11.18
C GLU A 88 13.44 -9.69 10.17
N LEU A 89 12.10 -9.60 10.20
CA LEU A 89 11.33 -8.69 9.36
C LEU A 89 11.66 -7.22 9.65
N ARG A 90 11.83 -6.87 10.93
CA ARG A 90 12.24 -5.51 11.33
C ARG A 90 13.59 -5.12 10.76
N ARG A 91 14.56 -6.05 10.72
CA ARG A 91 15.90 -5.81 10.14
C ARG A 91 15.88 -5.73 8.62
N GLN A 92 15.06 -6.55 7.97
CA GLN A 92 14.95 -6.59 6.51
C GLN A 92 14.14 -5.40 5.97
N PHE A 93 13.22 -4.85 6.75
CA PHE A 93 12.29 -3.80 6.34
C PHE A 93 12.92 -2.65 5.51
N PRO A 94 14.06 -2.04 5.90
CA PRO A 94 14.66 -0.95 5.13
C PRO A 94 15.11 -1.35 3.71
N ASN A 95 15.39 -2.63 3.50
CA ASN A 95 15.97 -3.17 2.26
C ASN A 95 14.95 -3.95 1.42
N LEU A 96 13.68 -4.01 1.82
CA LEU A 96 12.65 -4.72 1.06
C LEU A 96 12.42 -4.05 -0.30
N THR A 97 12.36 -4.87 -1.33
CA THR A 97 11.98 -4.46 -2.68
C THR A 97 10.46 -4.32 -2.81
N GLU A 98 10.02 -3.63 -3.85
CA GLU A 98 8.59 -3.37 -4.10
C GLU A 98 7.76 -4.65 -4.21
N SER A 99 8.29 -5.69 -4.85
CA SER A 99 7.64 -6.99 -5.00
C SER A 99 7.50 -7.74 -3.67
N GLU A 100 8.42 -7.50 -2.72
CA GLU A 100 8.42 -8.15 -1.41
C GLU A 100 7.48 -7.46 -0.42
N LEU A 101 7.22 -6.15 -0.58
CA LEU A 101 6.38 -5.37 0.35
C LEU A 101 5.01 -6.02 0.55
N THR A 102 4.33 -6.38 -0.53
CA THR A 102 2.97 -6.94 -0.45
C THR A 102 2.94 -8.29 0.24
N GLN A 103 3.93 -9.15 -0.02
CA GLN A 103 4.08 -10.45 0.62
C GLN A 103 4.34 -10.30 2.13
N LYS A 104 5.24 -9.39 2.52
CA LYS A 104 5.57 -9.13 3.93
C LYS A 104 4.41 -8.52 4.70
N MET A 105 3.61 -7.66 4.06
CA MET A 105 2.39 -7.11 4.66
C MET A 105 1.34 -8.19 4.96
N GLN A 106 1.23 -9.21 4.11
CA GLN A 106 0.35 -10.35 4.34
C GLN A 106 0.87 -11.23 5.48
N GLU A 107 2.16 -11.56 5.46
CA GLU A 107 2.84 -12.33 6.51
C GLU A 107 2.63 -11.73 7.91
N LEU A 108 2.83 -10.42 8.07
CA LEU A 108 2.62 -9.73 9.36
C LEU A 108 1.16 -9.67 9.79
N ARG A 109 0.22 -9.65 8.85
CA ARG A 109 -1.20 -9.71 9.19
C ARG A 109 -1.56 -11.06 9.80
N GLU A 110 -0.99 -12.14 9.27
CA GLU A 110 -1.18 -13.48 9.81
C GLU A 110 -0.54 -13.64 11.19
N ILE A 111 0.68 -13.14 11.38
CA ILE A 111 1.36 -13.10 12.69
C ILE A 111 0.52 -12.30 13.70
N GLY A 112 0.10 -11.09 13.34
CA GLY A 112 -0.73 -10.24 14.19
C GLY A 112 -2.04 -10.92 14.61
N GLY A 113 -2.74 -11.58 13.68
CA GLY A 113 -3.96 -12.32 13.98
C GLY A 113 -3.74 -13.48 14.96
N ARG A 114 -2.63 -14.21 14.86
CA ARG A 114 -2.27 -15.26 15.82
C ARG A 114 -2.00 -14.69 17.22
N LEU A 115 -1.27 -13.57 17.29
CA LEU A 115 -0.97 -12.90 18.56
C LEU A 115 -2.22 -12.36 19.24
N GLU A 116 -3.14 -11.75 18.49
CA GLU A 116 -4.43 -11.28 19.01
C GLU A 116 -5.26 -12.43 19.61
N GLN A 117 -5.35 -13.57 18.91
CA GLN A 117 -6.07 -14.74 19.39
C GLN A 117 -5.44 -15.32 20.68
N HIS A 118 -4.11 -15.41 20.72
CA HIS A 118 -3.39 -15.89 21.90
C HIS A 118 -3.60 -14.96 23.10
N ASN A 119 -3.49 -13.64 22.89
CA ASN A 119 -3.67 -12.64 23.95
C ASN A 119 -5.12 -12.57 24.44
N ALA A 120 -6.10 -12.71 23.55
CA ALA A 120 -7.52 -12.81 23.92
C ALA A 120 -7.85 -14.10 24.70
N GLY A 121 -7.17 -15.22 24.39
CA GLY A 121 -7.28 -16.48 25.13
C GLY A 121 -6.68 -16.40 26.54
N LEU A 122 -5.56 -15.69 26.71
CA LEU A 122 -4.97 -15.41 28.02
C LEU A 122 -5.87 -14.51 28.88
N GLY A 123 -6.56 -13.55 28.27
CA GLY A 123 -7.50 -12.66 28.97
C GLY A 123 -8.75 -13.35 29.53
N LYS A 124 -9.14 -14.53 29.02
CA LYS A 124 -10.27 -15.32 29.53
C LYS A 124 -9.93 -16.27 30.67
N LYS A 125 -8.64 -16.45 31.00
CA LYS A 125 -8.16 -17.32 32.09
C LYS A 125 -7.83 -16.54 33.39
N ARG A 126 -8.20 -15.26 33.48
CA ARG A 126 -8.06 -14.43 34.68
C ARG A 126 -9.42 -14.09 35.26
#